data_AF-A0A2J0KXV8-F1
#
_entry.id   AF-A0A2J0KXV8-F1
#
_cell.length_a   1.000
_cell.length_b   1.000
_cell.length_c   1.000
_cell.angle_alpha   90.00
_cell.angle_beta   90.00
_cell.angle_gamma   90.00
#
_symmetry.space_group_name_H-M   'P 1'
#
loop_
_entity.id
_entity.type
_entity.pdbx_description
1 polymer ?
#
loop_
_entity_poly.entity_id
_entity_poly.type
_entity_poly.pdbx_seq_one_letter_code
_entity_poly.pdbx_strand_id
1 'polypeptide(L)'
;MVLVSYEGHLLKKFTIIFICVCAVLAGLYFYAKDFAGLRVAAIFIDKTNGYKLLVDGKPFLIKGVCYNPIPIGKDYEYNFWGDLHKPWLLDGKLMKNAGVNTVRFYRIGKNPTEVKKVLDDLYRKFGIRALMGTYLGFWDWPPPNYSDESFKQKVKVEVLEMVRLYKDCPGVLMWVLGNENNYSFDRQNIQRWSSDAIDALPDPESQRKEKAKLYYSFVNELAKEVKKIDPKHPVVMGVGEVTSLDFAKQLCPDVDALGMIAYRGPGFGNLFRQIKQKLDIPVVMTEWGADSFNAMSEEPDEEDQAEFLKLQWQDIERNSSPKRGTGNCLGGTLFEWTDEWWKGNENLPHTWSVHDIAAHWYNNSYYYDADVKTRLNMNEEWWGIVSLDPKKTESGNNQRIPKKAYDTLKSLWMR
;
A
#
# COMPACT_ATOMS: atom_id res chain seq x y z
N MET A 1 23.45 -6.14 72.63
CA MET A 1 23.73 -6.81 71.33
C MET A 1 22.45 -7.28 70.61
N VAL A 2 21.27 -6.66 70.84
CA VAL A 2 19.96 -7.15 70.30
C VAL A 2 19.30 -6.15 69.33
N LEU A 3 19.75 -4.89 69.29
CA LEU A 3 19.17 -3.86 68.40
C LEU A 3 19.67 -3.93 66.94
N VAL A 4 20.85 -4.51 66.70
CA VAL A 4 21.47 -4.54 65.35
C VAL A 4 20.85 -5.61 64.43
N SER A 5 20.24 -6.67 64.97
CA SER A 5 19.63 -7.73 64.14
C SER A 5 18.23 -7.37 63.62
N TYR A 6 17.52 -6.44 64.28
CA TYR A 6 16.16 -6.06 63.91
C TYR A 6 16.12 -5.15 62.69
N GLU A 7 17.04 -4.19 62.58
CA GLU A 7 17.15 -3.29 61.43
C GLU A 7 17.53 -4.02 60.13
N GLY A 8 18.46 -4.98 60.20
CA GLY A 8 18.85 -5.80 59.05
C GLY A 8 17.71 -6.71 58.53
N HIS A 9 16.84 -7.18 59.43
CA HIS A 9 15.65 -7.94 59.06
C HIS A 9 14.56 -7.06 58.46
N LEU A 10 14.36 -5.84 58.96
CA LEU A 10 13.42 -4.88 58.42
C LEU A 10 13.84 -4.45 57.01
N LEU A 11 15.13 -4.12 56.82
CA LEU A 11 15.69 -3.71 55.54
C LEU A 11 15.57 -4.82 54.49
N LYS A 12 15.86 -6.08 54.86
CA LYS A 12 15.63 -7.24 53.98
C LYS A 12 14.16 -7.41 53.59
N LYS A 13 13.22 -7.25 54.53
CA LYS A 13 11.78 -7.32 54.23
C LYS A 13 11.34 -6.20 53.28
N PHE A 14 11.81 -4.97 53.50
CA PHE A 14 11.54 -3.84 52.60
C PHE A 14 12.10 -4.08 51.20
N THR A 15 13.33 -4.58 51.08
CA THR A 15 13.94 -4.92 49.78
C THR A 15 13.15 -6.00 49.06
N ILE A 16 12.71 -7.06 49.75
CA ILE A 16 11.90 -8.13 49.15
C ILE A 16 10.55 -7.58 48.67
N ILE A 17 9.86 -6.78 49.49
CA ILE A 17 8.57 -6.17 49.11
C ILE A 17 8.75 -5.24 47.90
N PHE A 18 9.81 -4.42 47.89
CA PHE A 18 10.12 -3.53 46.78
C PHE A 18 10.38 -4.30 45.47
N ILE A 19 11.15 -5.39 45.52
CA ILE A 19 11.40 -6.26 44.36
C ILE A 19 10.08 -6.89 43.88
N CYS A 20 9.24 -7.39 44.78
CA CYS A 20 7.94 -7.95 44.42
C CYS A 20 7.02 -6.92 43.76
N VAL A 21 6.96 -5.69 44.30
CA VAL A 21 6.16 -4.59 43.71
C VAL A 21 6.69 -4.24 42.33
N CYS A 22 8.00 -4.09 42.15
CA CYS A 22 8.60 -3.83 40.84
C CYS A 22 8.33 -4.96 39.84
N ALA A 23 8.37 -6.22 40.26
CA ALA A 23 8.05 -7.37 39.42
C ALA A 23 6.57 -7.40 39.01
N VAL A 24 5.65 -7.09 39.93
CA VAL A 24 4.21 -6.98 39.63
C VAL A 24 3.94 -5.81 38.68
N LEU A 25 4.54 -4.65 38.90
CA LEU A 25 4.39 -3.48 38.03
C LEU A 25 4.96 -3.75 36.63
N ALA A 26 6.11 -4.42 36.54
CA ALA A 26 6.66 -4.87 35.27
C ALA A 26 5.72 -5.87 34.58
N GLY A 27 5.20 -6.86 35.30
CA GLY A 27 4.23 -7.82 34.80
C GLY A 27 2.94 -7.16 34.27
N LEU A 28 2.39 -6.20 35.02
CA LEU A 28 1.23 -5.40 34.60
C LEU A 28 1.55 -4.53 33.37
N TYR A 29 2.74 -3.96 33.29
CA TYR A 29 3.17 -3.18 32.13
C TYR A 29 3.28 -4.04 30.87
N PHE A 30 3.92 -5.21 30.95
CA PHE A 30 4.01 -6.14 29.82
C PHE A 30 2.63 -6.68 29.43
N TYR A 31 1.79 -7.05 30.40
CA TYR A 31 0.41 -7.47 30.16
C TYR A 31 -0.41 -6.39 29.46
N ALA A 32 -0.36 -5.14 29.94
CA ALA A 32 -1.06 -4.02 29.32
C ALA A 32 -0.55 -3.72 27.89
N LYS A 33 0.76 -3.87 27.66
CA LYS A 33 1.38 -3.68 26.34
C LYS A 33 0.94 -4.76 25.34
N ASP A 34 0.92 -6.01 25.76
CA ASP A 34 0.45 -7.13 24.93
C ASP A 34 -1.05 -7.01 24.62
N PHE A 35 -1.85 -6.62 25.61
CA PHE A 35 -3.28 -6.37 25.43
C PHE A 35 -3.57 -5.18 24.50
N ALA A 36 -2.77 -4.11 24.60
CA ALA A 36 -2.84 -2.99 23.65
C ALA A 36 -2.45 -3.40 22.21
N GLY A 37 -1.58 -4.39 22.05
CA GLY A 37 -1.22 -5.00 20.76
C GLY A 37 -2.29 -5.95 20.19
N LEU A 38 -3.34 -6.26 20.96
CA LEU A 38 -4.45 -7.14 20.57
C LEU A 38 -5.72 -6.38 20.13
N ARG A 39 -5.84 -5.08 20.47
CA ARG A 39 -7.02 -4.30 20.11
C ARG A 39 -6.89 -3.66 18.72
N VAL A 40 -8.00 -3.60 17.99
CA VAL A 40 -8.14 -2.77 16.78
C VAL A 40 -8.11 -1.30 17.20
N ALA A 41 -7.25 -0.50 16.58
CA ALA A 41 -7.12 0.92 16.86
C ALA A 41 -8.34 1.71 16.37
N ALA A 42 -8.65 2.82 17.01
CA ALA A 42 -9.66 3.75 16.47
C ALA A 42 -9.03 4.50 15.28
N ILE A 43 -9.58 4.32 14.09
CA ILE A 43 -9.09 4.95 12.85
C ILE A 43 -10.14 5.92 12.35
N PHE A 44 -9.75 7.16 12.10
CA PHE A 44 -10.67 8.22 11.70
C PHE A 44 -10.00 9.22 10.76
N ILE A 45 -10.76 9.78 9.83
CA ILE A 45 -10.32 10.88 8.99
C ILE A 45 -10.94 12.18 9.50
N ASP A 46 -10.11 13.00 10.14
CA ASP A 46 -10.48 14.35 10.57
C ASP A 46 -10.51 15.31 9.37
N LYS A 47 -11.56 16.13 9.32
CA LYS A 47 -11.88 17.09 8.25
C LYS A 47 -11.87 18.55 8.73
N THR A 48 -11.58 18.80 10.02
CA THR A 48 -11.77 20.12 10.65
C THR A 48 -10.80 21.20 10.18
N ASN A 49 -9.69 20.86 9.53
CA ASN A 49 -8.74 21.81 8.93
C ASN A 49 -7.85 21.09 7.90
N GLY A 50 -8.40 20.86 6.71
CA GLY A 50 -7.88 19.88 5.76
C GLY A 50 -8.21 18.45 6.22
N TYR A 51 -7.63 17.46 5.54
CA TYR A 51 -7.82 16.06 5.89
C TYR A 51 -6.61 15.51 6.63
N LYS A 52 -6.86 14.78 7.73
CA LYS A 52 -5.82 14.08 8.49
C LYS A 52 -6.33 12.72 8.89
N LEU A 53 -5.50 11.70 8.70
CA LEU A 53 -5.75 10.38 9.23
C LEU A 53 -5.29 10.37 10.70
N LEU A 54 -6.16 9.88 11.58
CA LEU A 54 -5.91 9.70 12.99
C LEU A 54 -5.94 8.20 13.31
N VAL A 55 -4.95 7.73 14.06
CA VAL A 55 -4.90 6.38 14.62
C VAL A 55 -4.77 6.51 16.12
N ASP A 56 -5.75 5.98 16.87
CA ASP A 56 -5.89 6.19 18.32
C ASP A 56 -5.81 7.67 18.72
N GLY A 57 -6.47 8.53 17.95
CA GLY A 57 -6.52 9.98 18.16
C GLY A 57 -5.23 10.74 17.82
N LYS A 58 -4.18 10.06 17.35
CA LYS A 58 -2.91 10.67 16.96
C LYS A 58 -2.80 10.83 15.45
N PRO A 59 -2.29 11.97 14.94
CA PRO A 59 -2.01 12.12 13.51
C PRO A 59 -1.12 10.99 12.98
N PHE A 60 -1.53 10.43 11.84
CA PHE A 60 -0.85 9.35 11.17
C PHE A 60 -0.69 9.71 9.69
N LEU A 61 0.56 9.96 9.26
CA LEU A 61 0.88 10.11 7.85
C LEU A 61 1.35 8.75 7.32
N ILE A 62 0.72 8.26 6.25
CA ILE A 62 1.07 6.97 5.64
C ILE A 62 2.43 7.11 4.97
N LYS A 63 3.43 6.41 5.53
CA LYS A 63 4.78 6.25 5.00
C LYS A 63 4.93 4.79 4.66
N GLY A 64 4.52 4.40 3.45
CA GLY A 64 4.41 3.00 3.12
C GLY A 64 5.01 2.60 1.80
N VAL A 65 4.91 1.30 1.55
CA VAL A 65 5.43 0.63 0.35
C VAL A 65 4.42 -0.42 -0.13
N CYS A 66 4.30 -0.57 -1.45
CA CYS A 66 3.67 -1.73 -2.06
C CYS A 66 4.54 -2.94 -1.77
N TYR A 67 3.91 -4.01 -1.25
CA TYR A 67 4.66 -5.13 -0.68
C TYR A 67 4.21 -6.47 -1.25
N ASN A 68 5.12 -7.09 -2.00
CA ASN A 68 5.00 -8.42 -2.58
C ASN A 68 6.41 -9.04 -2.65
N PRO A 69 6.93 -9.69 -1.58
CA PRO A 69 8.32 -10.14 -1.50
C PRO A 69 8.54 -11.43 -2.31
N ILE A 70 8.53 -11.32 -3.63
CA ILE A 70 8.74 -12.45 -4.54
C ILE A 70 10.24 -12.74 -4.67
N PRO A 71 10.70 -13.97 -4.39
CA PRO A 71 12.10 -14.32 -4.56
C PRO A 71 12.46 -14.46 -6.05
N ILE A 72 13.75 -14.34 -6.35
CA ILE A 72 14.27 -14.50 -7.71
C ILE A 72 13.87 -15.87 -8.27
N GLY A 73 13.44 -15.91 -9.53
CA GLY A 73 13.00 -17.12 -10.23
C GLY A 73 11.56 -17.54 -9.92
N LYS A 74 10.76 -16.68 -9.28
CA LYS A 74 9.32 -16.85 -9.05
C LYS A 74 8.53 -15.67 -9.58
N ASP A 75 7.23 -15.88 -9.77
CA ASP A 75 6.29 -14.89 -10.27
C ASP A 75 5.29 -14.43 -9.20
N TYR A 76 4.30 -13.65 -9.63
CA TYR A 76 3.22 -13.17 -8.78
C TYR A 76 2.46 -14.30 -8.07
N GLU A 77 2.39 -15.53 -8.58
CA GLU A 77 1.69 -16.68 -7.96
C GLU A 77 2.43 -17.26 -6.74
N TYR A 78 3.65 -16.83 -6.46
CA TYR A 78 4.39 -17.28 -5.29
C TYR A 78 3.66 -16.97 -3.97
N ASN A 79 3.38 -18.00 -3.17
CA ASN A 79 2.75 -17.85 -1.86
C ASN A 79 3.76 -17.42 -0.79
N PHE A 80 4.12 -16.14 -0.78
CA PHE A 80 5.00 -15.62 0.28
C PHE A 80 4.33 -15.66 1.67
N TRP A 81 3.00 -15.70 1.77
CA TRP A 81 2.29 -15.71 3.06
C TRP A 81 2.60 -16.95 3.90
N GLY A 82 2.77 -18.09 3.22
CA GLY A 82 3.09 -19.38 3.82
C GLY A 82 4.57 -19.75 3.77
N ASP A 83 5.44 -18.84 3.34
CA ASP A 83 6.86 -19.12 3.19
C ASP A 83 7.52 -19.43 4.55
N LEU A 84 8.21 -20.58 4.62
CA LEU A 84 8.93 -21.05 5.81
C LEU A 84 10.08 -20.11 6.19
N HIS A 85 10.67 -19.40 5.22
CA HIS A 85 11.75 -18.44 5.42
C HIS A 85 11.26 -17.06 5.86
N LYS A 86 9.94 -16.84 5.84
CA LYS A 86 9.26 -15.66 6.40
C LYS A 86 9.90 -14.33 5.95
N PRO A 87 9.93 -14.04 4.65
CA PRO A 87 10.61 -12.85 4.11
C PRO A 87 10.18 -11.55 4.80
N TRP A 88 8.93 -11.44 5.22
CA TRP A 88 8.37 -10.29 5.95
C TRP A 88 9.03 -9.99 7.30
N LEU A 89 9.70 -10.96 7.93
CA LEU A 89 10.46 -10.71 9.16
C LEU A 89 11.79 -10.02 8.88
N LEU A 90 12.44 -10.34 7.75
CA LEU A 90 13.65 -9.67 7.30
C LEU A 90 13.31 -8.26 6.80
N ASP A 91 12.31 -8.17 5.92
CA ASP A 91 11.83 -6.92 5.34
C ASP A 91 11.29 -5.97 6.40
N GLY A 92 10.46 -6.46 7.33
CA GLY A 92 9.87 -5.65 8.39
C GLY A 92 10.91 -4.97 9.29
N LYS A 93 12.08 -5.59 9.49
CA LYS A 93 13.20 -4.97 10.21
C LYS A 93 13.79 -3.79 9.44
N LEU A 94 14.03 -3.97 8.14
CA LEU A 94 14.53 -2.89 7.26
C LEU A 94 13.50 -1.78 7.10
N MET A 95 12.23 -2.12 6.91
CA MET A 95 11.11 -1.17 6.83
C MET A 95 11.03 -0.30 8.09
N LYS A 96 11.06 -0.92 9.27
CA LYS A 96 11.07 -0.19 10.55
C LYS A 96 12.26 0.77 10.65
N ASN A 97 13.45 0.32 10.24
CA ASN A 97 14.66 1.15 10.25
C ASN A 97 14.59 2.34 9.28
N ALA A 98 13.77 2.25 8.23
CA ALA A 98 13.50 3.33 7.30
C ALA A 98 12.32 4.23 7.70
N GLY A 99 11.61 3.92 8.79
CA GLY A 99 10.44 4.68 9.22
C GLY A 99 9.17 4.38 8.43
N VAL A 100 9.15 3.26 7.68
CA VAL A 100 7.94 2.69 7.07
C VAL A 100 6.98 2.30 8.19
N ASN A 101 5.72 2.72 8.05
CA ASN A 101 4.67 2.41 9.01
C ASN A 101 3.48 1.64 8.39
N THR A 102 3.48 1.46 7.07
CA THR A 102 2.36 0.84 6.34
C THR A 102 2.88 0.03 5.15
N VAL A 103 2.29 -1.14 4.90
CA VAL A 103 2.43 -1.88 3.65
C VAL A 103 1.10 -1.92 2.90
N ARG A 104 1.13 -1.97 1.59
CA ARG A 104 -0.04 -2.22 0.75
C ARG A 104 0.06 -3.61 0.14
N PHE A 105 -1.00 -4.39 0.30
CA PHE A 105 -1.20 -5.65 -0.41
C PHE A 105 -2.24 -5.46 -1.50
N TYR A 106 -1.92 -5.87 -2.73
CA TYR A 106 -2.86 -5.80 -3.86
C TYR A 106 -3.92 -6.90 -3.84
N ARG A 107 -3.52 -8.07 -3.36
CA ARG A 107 -4.35 -9.26 -3.18
C ARG A 107 -3.97 -9.96 -1.89
N ILE A 108 -4.91 -10.72 -1.34
CA ILE A 108 -4.72 -11.42 -0.08
C ILE A 108 -4.45 -12.91 -0.34
N GLY A 109 -3.55 -13.50 0.45
CA GLY A 109 -3.22 -14.92 0.36
C GLY A 109 -4.43 -15.83 0.57
N LYS A 110 -4.40 -17.02 -0.04
CA LYS A 110 -5.51 -18.00 -0.04
C LYS A 110 -5.77 -18.60 1.34
N ASN A 111 -4.76 -18.67 2.21
CA ASN A 111 -4.89 -19.22 3.56
C ASN A 111 -5.02 -18.11 4.62
N PRO A 112 -6.19 -17.95 5.26
CA PRO A 112 -6.40 -16.88 6.23
C PRO A 112 -5.50 -16.95 7.47
N THR A 113 -5.03 -18.14 7.85
CA THR A 113 -4.12 -18.31 9.00
C THR A 113 -2.74 -17.73 8.70
N GLU A 114 -2.23 -17.99 7.49
CA GLU A 114 -0.96 -17.44 7.01
C GLU A 114 -1.03 -15.92 6.91
N VAL A 115 -2.10 -15.39 6.29
CA VAL A 115 -2.32 -13.95 6.17
C VAL A 115 -2.36 -13.27 7.54
N LYS A 116 -3.17 -13.80 8.47
CA LYS A 116 -3.26 -13.25 9.83
C LYS A 116 -1.91 -13.24 10.54
N LYS A 117 -1.09 -14.27 10.31
CA LYS A 117 0.27 -14.35 10.87
C LYS A 117 1.17 -13.24 10.33
N VAL A 118 1.17 -13.00 9.02
CA VAL A 118 1.97 -11.93 8.40
C VAL A 118 1.53 -10.56 8.93
N LEU A 119 0.23 -10.30 8.98
CA LEU A 119 -0.32 -9.05 9.54
C LEU A 119 0.08 -8.85 11.00
N ASP A 120 0.01 -9.91 11.81
CA ASP A 120 0.39 -9.87 13.22
C ASP A 120 1.89 -9.63 13.41
N ASP A 121 2.73 -10.34 12.66
CA ASP A 121 4.18 -10.19 12.72
C ASP A 121 4.62 -8.77 12.31
N LEU A 122 4.09 -8.26 11.18
CA LEU A 122 4.37 -6.90 10.72
C LEU A 122 3.97 -5.85 11.77
N TYR A 123 2.76 -5.98 12.32
CA TYR A 123 2.25 -5.01 13.27
C TYR A 123 2.94 -5.10 14.63
N ARG A 124 3.01 -6.27 15.25
CA ARG A 124 3.52 -6.41 16.62
C ARG A 124 5.03 -6.23 16.73
N LYS A 125 5.79 -6.71 15.74
CA LYS A 125 7.26 -6.64 15.79
C LYS A 125 7.77 -5.30 15.27
N PHE A 126 7.10 -4.74 14.27
CA PHE A 126 7.60 -3.60 13.53
C PHE A 126 6.72 -2.35 13.60
N GLY A 127 5.49 -2.45 14.11
CA GLY A 127 4.53 -1.33 14.13
C GLY A 127 3.97 -1.01 12.74
N ILE A 128 4.10 -1.94 11.79
CA ILE A 128 3.71 -1.74 10.40
C ILE A 128 2.27 -2.20 10.22
N ARG A 129 1.43 -1.30 9.70
CA ARG A 129 0.03 -1.57 9.38
C ARG A 129 -0.16 -1.98 7.93
N ALA A 130 -1.35 -2.42 7.56
CA ALA A 130 -1.66 -2.91 6.22
C ALA A 130 -2.86 -2.18 5.59
N LEU A 131 -2.67 -1.75 4.33
CA LEU A 131 -3.76 -1.49 3.40
C LEU A 131 -4.13 -2.82 2.72
N MET A 132 -5.36 -3.28 2.93
CA MET A 132 -5.85 -4.57 2.45
C MET A 132 -6.60 -4.38 1.13
N GLY A 133 -5.95 -4.73 0.02
CA GLY A 133 -6.45 -4.48 -1.33
C GLY A 133 -7.16 -5.65 -2.01
N THR A 134 -7.93 -5.31 -3.03
CA THR A 134 -8.53 -6.22 -4.01
C THR A 134 -8.51 -5.57 -5.39
N TYR A 135 -8.34 -6.37 -6.44
CA TYR A 135 -8.39 -5.90 -7.82
C TYR A 135 -9.81 -5.66 -8.35
N LEU A 136 -10.86 -6.06 -7.61
CA LEU A 136 -12.25 -6.05 -8.11
C LEU A 136 -12.40 -6.72 -9.50
N GLY A 137 -11.70 -7.84 -9.67
CA GLY A 137 -11.65 -8.62 -10.92
C GLY A 137 -10.87 -7.98 -12.06
N PHE A 138 -10.05 -6.94 -11.83
CA PHE A 138 -9.32 -6.26 -12.91
C PHE A 138 -8.46 -7.20 -13.77
N TRP A 139 -7.88 -8.23 -13.16
CA TRP A 139 -7.04 -9.23 -13.81
C TRP A 139 -7.76 -10.56 -14.07
N ASP A 140 -9.09 -10.62 -13.91
CA ASP A 140 -9.86 -11.83 -14.17
C ASP A 140 -9.98 -12.11 -15.68
N TRP A 141 -10.11 -13.40 -16.02
CA TRP A 141 -10.50 -13.83 -17.36
C TRP A 141 -11.78 -14.69 -17.28
N PRO A 142 -12.86 -14.39 -18.04
CA PRO A 142 -13.00 -13.26 -18.96
C PRO A 142 -12.86 -11.89 -18.26
N PRO A 143 -12.53 -10.80 -19.00
CA PRO A 143 -12.30 -9.48 -18.42
C PRO A 143 -13.45 -8.99 -17.52
N PRO A 144 -13.17 -8.11 -16.55
CA PRO A 144 -14.17 -7.64 -15.60
C PRO A 144 -15.36 -7.01 -16.29
N ASN A 145 -16.60 -7.39 -15.98
CA ASN A 145 -17.79 -6.79 -16.58
C ASN A 145 -18.76 -6.26 -15.52
N TYR A 146 -18.67 -4.98 -15.19
CA TYR A 146 -19.52 -4.36 -14.15
C TYR A 146 -21.00 -4.18 -14.57
N SER A 147 -21.35 -4.47 -15.83
CA SER A 147 -22.76 -4.56 -16.25
C SER A 147 -23.38 -5.94 -15.97
N ASP A 148 -22.55 -6.96 -15.74
CA ASP A 148 -22.99 -8.32 -15.41
C ASP A 148 -23.23 -8.45 -13.91
N GLU A 149 -24.47 -8.77 -13.54
CA GLU A 149 -24.86 -8.96 -12.14
C GLU A 149 -24.15 -10.15 -11.50
N SER A 150 -23.92 -11.23 -12.25
CA SER A 150 -23.23 -12.42 -11.72
C SER A 150 -21.77 -12.11 -11.37
N PHE A 151 -21.09 -11.33 -12.21
CA PHE A 151 -19.74 -10.83 -11.94
C PHE A 151 -19.71 -9.93 -10.71
N LYS A 152 -20.62 -8.96 -10.62
CA LYS A 152 -20.73 -8.09 -9.43
C LYS A 152 -20.96 -8.90 -8.15
N GLN A 153 -21.84 -9.90 -8.18
CA GLN A 153 -22.09 -10.77 -7.02
C GLN A 153 -20.86 -11.60 -6.64
N LYS A 154 -20.12 -12.16 -7.61
CA LYS A 154 -18.84 -12.85 -7.36
C LYS A 154 -17.86 -11.92 -6.61
N VAL A 155 -17.56 -10.76 -7.19
CA VAL A 155 -16.61 -9.80 -6.60
C VAL A 155 -17.09 -9.32 -5.23
N LYS A 156 -18.39 -9.09 -5.06
CA LYS A 156 -18.97 -8.70 -3.77
C LYS A 156 -18.74 -9.76 -2.70
N VAL A 157 -18.95 -11.04 -3.00
CA VAL A 157 -18.70 -12.14 -2.04
C VAL A 157 -17.23 -12.15 -1.61
N GLU A 158 -16.30 -12.06 -2.57
CA GLU A 158 -14.85 -12.06 -2.31
C GLU A 158 -14.43 -10.88 -1.41
N VAL A 159 -14.94 -9.68 -1.68
CA VAL A 159 -14.68 -8.48 -0.88
C VAL A 159 -15.19 -8.64 0.56
N LEU A 160 -16.44 -9.07 0.71
CA LEU A 160 -17.04 -9.19 2.04
C LEU A 160 -16.42 -10.34 2.85
N GLU A 161 -15.96 -11.40 2.19
CA GLU A 161 -15.20 -12.47 2.84
C GLU A 161 -13.87 -11.96 3.38
N MET A 162 -13.09 -11.23 2.57
CA MET A 162 -11.84 -10.59 3.02
C MET A 162 -12.08 -9.72 4.27
N VAL A 163 -13.09 -8.85 4.23
CA VAL A 163 -13.40 -7.96 5.36
C VAL A 163 -13.78 -8.77 6.61
N ARG A 164 -14.64 -9.78 6.48
CA ARG A 164 -15.03 -10.64 7.62
C ARG A 164 -13.83 -11.36 8.24
N LEU A 165 -12.89 -11.82 7.42
CA LEU A 165 -11.73 -12.56 7.89
C LEU A 165 -10.74 -11.69 8.68
N TYR A 166 -10.52 -10.43 8.26
CA TYR A 166 -9.39 -9.64 8.74
C TYR A 166 -9.74 -8.33 9.46
N LYS A 167 -11.02 -7.92 9.55
CA LYS A 167 -11.41 -6.67 10.24
C LYS A 167 -10.98 -6.55 11.70
N ASP A 168 -10.76 -7.68 12.38
CA ASP A 168 -10.35 -7.69 13.78
C ASP A 168 -8.83 -7.88 13.94
N CYS A 169 -8.07 -7.87 12.85
CA CYS A 169 -6.61 -7.89 12.88
C CYS A 169 -6.08 -6.49 13.25
N PRO A 170 -5.33 -6.33 14.37
CA PRO A 170 -4.87 -5.01 14.83
C PRO A 170 -4.01 -4.22 13.84
N GLY A 171 -3.34 -4.93 12.93
CA GLY A 171 -2.51 -4.36 11.87
C GLY A 171 -3.27 -3.78 10.69
N VAL A 172 -4.57 -4.05 10.51
CA VAL A 172 -5.34 -3.46 9.40
C VAL A 172 -5.49 -1.95 9.60
N LEU A 173 -5.34 -1.19 8.51
CA LEU A 173 -5.50 0.26 8.49
C LEU A 173 -6.67 0.70 7.60
N MET A 174 -6.76 0.17 6.38
CA MET A 174 -7.84 0.52 5.43
C MET A 174 -8.14 -0.65 4.48
N TRP A 175 -9.34 -0.62 3.91
CA TRP A 175 -9.74 -1.48 2.79
C TRP A 175 -9.59 -0.73 1.48
N VAL A 176 -8.84 -1.28 0.53
CA VAL A 176 -8.64 -0.65 -0.80
C VAL A 176 -9.42 -1.45 -1.84
N LEU A 177 -10.51 -0.87 -2.32
CA LEU A 177 -11.39 -1.45 -3.33
C LEU A 177 -10.95 -1.00 -4.72
N GLY A 178 -10.34 -1.92 -5.47
CA GLY A 178 -9.82 -1.68 -6.80
C GLY A 178 -8.34 -1.32 -6.79
N ASN A 179 -7.75 -1.35 -7.98
CA ASN A 179 -6.39 -0.90 -8.23
C ASN A 179 -6.41 0.34 -9.12
N GLU A 180 -6.64 0.10 -10.40
CA GLU A 180 -6.61 1.08 -11.48
C GLU A 180 -7.76 0.85 -12.46
N ASN A 181 -8.83 0.23 -11.98
CA ASN A 181 -9.93 -0.29 -12.80
C ASN A 181 -10.54 0.75 -13.73
N ASN A 182 -10.46 2.03 -13.38
CA ASN A 182 -10.97 3.10 -14.23
C ASN A 182 -10.19 3.34 -15.52
N TYR A 183 -8.97 2.81 -15.64
CA TYR A 183 -8.31 2.72 -16.96
C TYR A 183 -9.17 1.94 -17.96
N SER A 184 -9.92 0.91 -17.54
CA SER A 184 -10.76 0.11 -18.47
C SER A 184 -11.88 0.88 -19.17
N PHE A 185 -12.23 2.06 -18.65
CA PHE A 185 -13.23 2.93 -19.26
C PHE A 185 -12.70 4.31 -19.67
N ASP A 186 -11.63 4.80 -19.05
CA ASP A 186 -10.95 6.04 -19.47
C ASP A 186 -9.96 5.82 -20.62
N ARG A 187 -9.37 4.61 -20.70
CA ARG A 187 -8.47 4.17 -21.77
C ARG A 187 -8.99 2.87 -22.37
N GLN A 188 -9.56 2.97 -23.56
CA GLN A 188 -10.25 1.84 -24.16
C GLN A 188 -9.34 0.64 -24.50
N ASN A 189 -8.04 0.63 -24.26
CA ASN A 189 -7.13 -0.47 -24.61
C ASN A 189 -6.71 -1.37 -23.43
N ILE A 190 -7.06 -1.03 -22.19
CA ILE A 190 -6.66 -1.79 -21.00
C ILE A 190 -7.89 -2.54 -20.46
N GLN A 191 -7.80 -3.86 -20.27
CA GLN A 191 -8.86 -4.70 -19.68
C GLN A 191 -10.28 -4.36 -20.18
N ARG A 192 -10.47 -4.42 -21.51
CA ARG A 192 -11.71 -4.01 -22.17
C ARG A 192 -12.91 -4.82 -21.70
N TRP A 193 -14.02 -4.12 -21.42
CA TRP A 193 -15.33 -4.73 -21.15
C TRP A 193 -16.46 -3.88 -21.70
N SER A 194 -17.61 -4.50 -21.98
CA SER A 194 -18.81 -3.83 -22.49
C SER A 194 -20.07 -4.70 -22.29
N SER A 195 -21.19 -4.22 -22.82
CA SER A 195 -22.45 -4.94 -22.98
C SER A 195 -23.22 -4.42 -24.19
N ASP A 196 -24.22 -5.16 -24.67
CA ASP A 196 -25.08 -4.71 -25.78
C ASP A 196 -25.65 -3.30 -25.56
N ALA A 197 -25.98 -2.97 -24.31
CA ALA A 197 -26.50 -1.65 -23.94
C ALA A 197 -25.43 -0.54 -24.04
N ILE A 198 -24.18 -0.84 -23.67
CA ILE A 198 -23.06 0.10 -23.81
C ILE A 198 -22.69 0.24 -25.28
N ASP A 199 -22.62 -0.86 -26.02
CA ASP A 199 -22.23 -0.88 -27.43
C ASP A 199 -23.26 -0.18 -28.34
N ALA A 200 -24.54 -0.15 -27.92
CA ALA A 200 -25.59 0.60 -28.59
C ALA A 200 -25.52 2.13 -28.38
N LEU A 201 -24.66 2.64 -27.48
CA LEU A 201 -24.51 4.07 -27.25
C LEU A 201 -23.82 4.76 -28.44
N PRO A 202 -24.22 6.01 -28.77
CA PRO A 202 -23.90 6.63 -30.05
C PRO A 202 -22.42 7.01 -30.22
N ASP A 203 -21.67 7.13 -29.12
CA ASP A 203 -20.31 7.65 -29.15
C ASP A 203 -19.44 7.16 -27.96
N PRO A 204 -18.09 7.22 -28.09
CA PRO A 204 -17.16 6.83 -27.03
C PRO A 204 -17.31 7.56 -25.69
N GLU A 205 -17.75 8.83 -25.69
CA GLU A 205 -17.95 9.59 -24.46
C GLU A 205 -19.16 9.06 -23.69
N SER A 206 -20.26 8.80 -24.39
CA SER A 206 -21.46 8.16 -23.84
C SER A 206 -21.13 6.77 -23.25
N GLN A 207 -20.34 5.97 -23.97
CA GLN A 207 -19.87 4.66 -23.47
C GLN A 207 -19.04 4.78 -22.19
N ARG A 208 -18.08 5.71 -22.15
CA ARG A 208 -17.27 5.97 -20.96
C ARG A 208 -18.13 6.40 -19.77
N LYS A 209 -19.11 7.28 -19.99
CA LYS A 209 -20.05 7.72 -18.95
C LYS A 209 -20.84 6.56 -18.35
N GLU A 210 -21.37 5.67 -19.19
CA GLU A 210 -22.13 4.51 -18.68
C GLU A 210 -21.22 3.52 -17.94
N LYS A 211 -19.99 3.27 -18.42
CA LYS A 211 -19.02 2.43 -17.72
C LYS A 211 -18.60 3.02 -16.37
N ALA A 212 -18.28 4.31 -16.33
CA ALA A 212 -17.99 5.02 -15.08
C ALA A 212 -19.17 4.94 -14.11
N LYS A 213 -20.40 5.06 -14.63
CA LYS A 213 -21.61 4.97 -13.82
C LYS A 213 -21.78 3.59 -13.19
N LEU A 214 -21.63 2.53 -13.97
CA LEU A 214 -21.72 1.14 -13.50
C LEU A 214 -20.64 0.84 -12.45
N TYR A 215 -19.38 1.20 -12.74
CA TYR A 215 -18.27 0.93 -11.85
C TYR A 215 -18.37 1.70 -10.52
N TYR A 216 -18.55 3.02 -10.55
CA TYR A 216 -18.60 3.81 -9.32
C TYR A 216 -19.84 3.48 -8.46
N SER A 217 -20.98 3.15 -9.08
CA SER A 217 -22.15 2.68 -8.34
C SER A 217 -21.88 1.35 -7.64
N PHE A 218 -21.16 0.43 -8.30
CA PHE A 218 -20.79 -0.84 -7.72
C PHE A 218 -19.77 -0.68 -6.57
N VAL A 219 -18.75 0.16 -6.73
CA VAL A 219 -17.81 0.47 -5.63
C VAL A 219 -18.55 1.08 -4.44
N ASN A 220 -19.54 1.93 -4.68
CA ASN A 220 -20.36 2.50 -3.61
C ASN A 220 -21.18 1.44 -2.87
N GLU A 221 -21.78 0.51 -3.61
CA GLU A 221 -22.51 -0.63 -3.05
C GLU A 221 -21.58 -1.45 -2.14
N LEU A 222 -20.37 -1.78 -2.62
CA LEU A 222 -19.37 -2.47 -1.82
C LEU A 222 -19.00 -1.67 -0.57
N ALA A 223 -18.73 -0.36 -0.69
CA ALA A 223 -18.38 0.49 0.44
C ALA A 223 -19.45 0.48 1.54
N LYS A 224 -20.74 0.55 1.16
CA LYS A 224 -21.86 0.42 2.10
C LYS A 224 -21.86 -0.93 2.82
N GLU A 225 -21.70 -2.03 2.09
CA GLU A 225 -21.72 -3.37 2.68
C GLU A 225 -20.50 -3.64 3.56
N VAL A 226 -19.32 -3.17 3.16
CA VAL A 226 -18.11 -3.22 3.99
C VAL A 226 -18.34 -2.48 5.30
N LYS A 227 -18.87 -1.25 5.27
CA LYS A 227 -19.13 -0.44 6.47
C LYS A 227 -20.17 -1.04 7.41
N LYS A 228 -21.11 -1.85 6.92
CA LYS A 228 -22.03 -2.62 7.77
C LYS A 228 -21.30 -3.71 8.56
N ILE A 229 -20.28 -4.33 7.96
CA ILE A 229 -19.50 -5.41 8.57
C ILE A 229 -18.39 -4.87 9.47
N ASP A 230 -17.76 -3.78 9.04
CA ASP A 230 -16.61 -3.14 9.66
C ASP A 230 -16.71 -1.60 9.57
N PRO A 231 -17.34 -0.95 10.56
CA PRO A 231 -17.41 0.50 10.62
C PRO A 231 -16.12 1.14 11.16
N LYS A 232 -15.09 0.35 11.52
CA LYS A 232 -13.89 0.84 12.21
C LYS A 232 -12.79 1.30 11.24
N HIS A 233 -12.76 0.73 10.03
CA HIS A 233 -11.70 0.99 9.05
C HIS A 233 -12.24 1.77 7.85
N PRO A 234 -11.53 2.81 7.38
CA PRO A 234 -11.87 3.52 6.16
C PRO A 234 -11.90 2.61 4.93
N VAL A 235 -12.84 2.88 4.03
CA VAL A 235 -12.94 2.28 2.70
C VAL A 235 -12.37 3.24 1.66
N VAL A 236 -11.41 2.77 0.87
CA VAL A 236 -10.66 3.53 -0.13
C VAL A 236 -11.02 3.01 -1.51
N MET A 237 -11.37 3.90 -2.44
CA MET A 237 -11.58 3.53 -3.85
C MET A 237 -10.29 3.71 -4.65
N GLY A 238 -9.74 2.63 -5.19
CA GLY A 238 -8.55 2.66 -6.05
C GLY A 238 -8.85 3.15 -7.46
N VAL A 239 -8.07 4.12 -7.94
CA VAL A 239 -8.14 4.67 -9.30
C VAL A 239 -6.74 4.96 -9.86
N GLY A 240 -6.60 4.90 -11.19
CA GLY A 240 -5.42 5.33 -11.94
C GLY A 240 -5.61 6.64 -12.71
N GLU A 241 -6.86 7.06 -12.97
CA GLU A 241 -7.16 8.28 -13.72
C GLU A 241 -8.10 9.26 -12.99
N VAL A 242 -7.98 10.54 -13.33
CA VAL A 242 -8.88 11.59 -12.83
C VAL A 242 -9.98 11.99 -13.81
N THR A 243 -9.95 11.46 -15.04
CA THR A 243 -10.82 11.93 -16.14
C THR A 243 -12.29 11.80 -15.78
N SER A 244 -12.72 10.63 -15.31
CA SER A 244 -14.11 10.33 -14.92
C SER A 244 -14.41 10.53 -13.43
N LEU A 245 -13.49 11.12 -12.66
CA LEU A 245 -13.60 11.19 -11.19
C LEU A 245 -14.79 12.05 -10.70
N ASP A 246 -15.26 12.97 -11.52
CA ASP A 246 -16.44 13.81 -11.27
C ASP A 246 -17.74 12.99 -11.15
N PHE A 247 -17.85 11.85 -11.84
CA PHE A 247 -19.00 10.95 -11.67
C PHE A 247 -19.01 10.28 -10.29
N ALA A 248 -17.84 9.98 -9.73
CA ALA A 248 -17.73 9.33 -8.43
C ALA A 248 -18.33 10.18 -7.30
N LYS A 249 -18.35 11.51 -7.42
CA LYS A 249 -18.91 12.40 -6.39
C LYS A 249 -20.40 12.13 -6.13
N GLN A 250 -21.16 11.80 -7.17
CA GLN A 250 -22.58 11.52 -7.06
C GLN A 250 -22.85 10.02 -6.85
N LEU A 251 -22.06 9.17 -7.48
CA LEU A 251 -22.32 7.73 -7.54
C LEU A 251 -21.64 6.93 -6.44
N CYS A 252 -20.57 7.47 -5.86
CA CYS A 252 -19.74 6.83 -4.85
C CYS A 252 -19.57 7.69 -3.58
N PRO A 253 -20.65 8.18 -2.93
CA PRO A 253 -20.54 9.02 -1.74
C PRO A 253 -20.10 8.26 -0.46
N ASP A 254 -20.19 6.93 -0.44
CA ASP A 254 -19.94 6.11 0.75
C ASP A 254 -18.49 5.66 0.89
N VAL A 255 -17.55 6.08 0.03
CA VAL A 255 -16.12 5.87 0.25
C VAL A 255 -15.53 6.96 1.15
N ASP A 256 -14.51 6.60 1.94
CA ASP A 256 -13.89 7.51 2.90
C ASP A 256 -12.70 8.26 2.31
N ALA A 257 -12.00 7.65 1.34
CA ALA A 257 -10.86 8.23 0.65
C ALA A 257 -10.71 7.71 -0.79
N LEU A 258 -9.95 8.46 -1.59
CA LEU A 258 -9.46 8.04 -2.90
C LEU A 258 -8.09 7.39 -2.76
N GLY A 259 -7.89 6.21 -3.33
CA GLY A 259 -6.59 5.60 -3.55
C GLY A 259 -6.12 5.95 -4.94
N MET A 260 -5.00 6.67 -5.07
CA MET A 260 -4.52 7.17 -6.35
C MET A 260 -3.19 6.54 -6.75
N ILE A 261 -3.15 5.94 -7.93
CA ILE A 261 -1.94 5.48 -8.60
C ILE A 261 -1.48 6.58 -9.56
N ALA A 262 -0.23 7.05 -9.42
CA ALA A 262 0.27 8.11 -10.29
C ALA A 262 1.78 8.06 -10.51
N TYR A 263 2.17 8.02 -11.79
CA TYR A 263 3.56 8.05 -12.26
C TYR A 263 3.79 9.31 -13.11
N ARG A 264 3.96 10.47 -12.44
CA ARG A 264 3.98 11.82 -13.06
C ARG A 264 5.35 12.51 -13.01
N GLY A 265 6.43 11.75 -12.85
CA GLY A 265 7.79 12.27 -12.77
C GLY A 265 8.14 12.79 -11.38
N PRO A 266 8.94 13.87 -11.21
CA PRO A 266 9.47 14.31 -9.91
C PRO A 266 8.39 14.88 -8.96
N GLY A 267 7.16 15.04 -9.41
CA GLY A 267 6.04 15.50 -8.59
C GLY A 267 4.70 15.21 -9.27
N PHE A 268 3.61 15.61 -8.62
CA PHE A 268 2.25 15.28 -9.08
C PHE A 268 1.52 16.47 -9.72
N GLY A 269 2.20 17.60 -9.87
CA GLY A 269 1.69 18.79 -10.55
C GLY A 269 0.42 19.34 -9.89
N ASN A 270 -0.69 19.35 -10.63
CA ASN A 270 -2.00 19.82 -10.15
C ASN A 270 -2.91 18.69 -9.63
N LEU A 271 -2.43 17.45 -9.53
CA LEU A 271 -3.23 16.26 -9.18
C LEU A 271 -4.10 16.46 -7.94
N PHE A 272 -3.49 16.86 -6.82
CA PHE A 272 -4.19 17.06 -5.56
C PHE A 272 -5.31 18.10 -5.65
N ARG A 273 -5.08 19.18 -6.42
CA ARG A 273 -6.09 20.22 -6.68
C ARG A 273 -7.22 19.70 -7.56
N GLN A 274 -6.91 18.93 -8.59
CA GLN A 274 -7.94 18.31 -9.44
C GLN A 274 -8.84 17.37 -8.63
N ILE A 275 -8.26 16.53 -7.76
CA ILE A 275 -9.03 15.64 -6.88
C ILE A 275 -9.92 16.45 -5.94
N LYS A 276 -9.38 17.51 -5.32
CA LYS A 276 -10.15 18.41 -4.45
C LYS A 276 -11.34 19.05 -5.19
N GLN A 277 -11.15 19.45 -6.45
CA GLN A 277 -12.19 20.07 -7.27
C GLN A 277 -13.27 19.06 -7.71
N LYS A 278 -12.86 17.87 -8.19
CA LYS A 278 -13.77 16.88 -8.78
C LYS A 278 -14.53 16.07 -7.73
N LEU A 279 -13.86 15.65 -6.65
CA LEU A 279 -14.42 14.68 -5.70
C LEU A 279 -14.49 15.20 -4.27
N ASP A 280 -13.53 16.04 -3.86
CA ASP A 280 -13.51 16.66 -2.52
C ASP A 280 -13.48 15.67 -1.34
N ILE A 281 -12.65 14.63 -1.46
CA ILE A 281 -12.37 13.64 -0.41
C ILE A 281 -10.84 13.54 -0.20
N PRO A 282 -10.34 12.96 0.90
CA PRO A 282 -8.91 12.77 1.07
C PRO A 282 -8.35 11.76 0.07
N VAL A 283 -7.06 11.86 -0.22
CA VAL A 283 -6.32 10.96 -1.10
C VAL A 283 -5.19 10.25 -0.37
N VAL A 284 -5.09 8.95 -0.58
CA VAL A 284 -3.91 8.13 -0.28
C VAL A 284 -3.24 7.85 -1.62
N MET A 285 -1.96 8.19 -1.78
CA MET A 285 -1.21 7.82 -2.98
C MET A 285 -0.90 6.32 -2.89
N THR A 286 -1.72 5.47 -3.49
CA THR A 286 -1.61 4.01 -3.35
C THR A 286 -0.50 3.41 -4.20
N GLU A 287 -0.03 4.14 -5.22
CA GLU A 287 1.25 3.91 -5.90
C GLU A 287 1.82 5.25 -6.39
N TRP A 288 3.12 5.37 -6.26
CA TRP A 288 3.98 6.41 -6.81
C TRP A 288 5.40 5.86 -6.81
N GLY A 289 6.28 6.32 -7.70
CA GLY A 289 7.66 5.82 -7.69
C GLY A 289 8.51 6.27 -8.86
N ALA A 290 9.69 5.67 -8.96
CA ALA A 290 10.61 5.71 -10.10
C ALA A 290 11.39 4.39 -10.12
N ASP A 291 11.72 3.89 -11.30
CA ASP A 291 12.67 2.80 -11.47
C ASP A 291 14.12 3.28 -11.26
N SER A 292 15.01 2.32 -11.03
CA SER A 292 16.45 2.55 -10.86
C SER A 292 17.27 2.00 -12.02
N PHE A 293 16.77 2.12 -13.25
CA PHE A 293 17.48 1.72 -14.45
C PHE A 293 17.31 2.81 -15.49
N ASN A 294 18.41 3.20 -16.13
CA ASN A 294 18.41 4.26 -17.11
C ASN A 294 18.40 3.64 -18.51
N ALA A 295 17.28 3.78 -19.22
CA ALA A 295 17.11 3.18 -20.55
C ALA A 295 18.01 3.81 -21.63
N MET A 296 18.57 5.00 -21.39
CA MET A 296 19.50 5.66 -22.31
C MET A 296 20.92 5.12 -22.18
N SER A 297 21.42 4.95 -20.95
CA SER A 297 22.76 4.39 -20.71
C SER A 297 22.78 2.87 -20.62
N GLU A 298 21.61 2.23 -20.48
CA GLU A 298 21.45 0.80 -20.23
C GLU A 298 22.18 0.33 -18.95
N GLU A 299 22.11 1.15 -17.89
CA GLU A 299 22.80 0.89 -16.62
C GLU A 299 21.88 1.17 -15.42
N PRO A 300 22.12 0.53 -14.25
CA PRO A 300 21.43 0.88 -13.01
C PRO A 300 21.65 2.35 -12.61
N ASP A 301 20.58 3.02 -12.23
CA ASP A 301 20.56 4.45 -11.91
C ASP A 301 19.84 4.74 -10.59
N GLU A 302 20.54 4.45 -9.49
CA GLU A 302 20.00 4.70 -8.15
C GLU A 302 19.97 6.19 -7.77
N GLU A 303 20.72 7.05 -8.48
CA GLU A 303 20.77 8.49 -8.16
C GLU A 303 19.49 9.19 -8.61
N ASP A 304 19.07 8.99 -9.86
CA ASP A 304 17.83 9.58 -10.36
C ASP A 304 16.60 8.97 -9.68
N GLN A 305 16.62 7.66 -9.35
CA GLN A 305 15.60 7.07 -8.49
C GLN A 305 15.50 7.81 -7.15
N ALA A 306 16.63 7.98 -6.44
CA ALA A 306 16.64 8.62 -5.13
C ALA A 306 16.15 10.07 -5.17
N GLU A 307 16.56 10.85 -6.18
CA GLU A 307 16.12 12.25 -6.32
C GLU A 307 14.63 12.35 -6.65
N PHE A 308 14.11 11.52 -7.58
CA PHE A 308 12.69 11.53 -7.92
C PHE A 308 11.82 11.16 -6.72
N LEU A 309 12.17 10.10 -5.99
CA LEU A 309 11.40 9.67 -4.83
C LEU A 309 11.43 10.72 -3.69
N LYS A 310 12.54 11.42 -3.51
CA LYS A 310 12.63 12.55 -2.59
C LYS A 310 11.68 13.68 -2.99
N LEU A 311 11.67 14.09 -4.26
CA LEU A 311 10.82 15.18 -4.75
C LEU A 311 9.33 14.80 -4.69
N GLN A 312 8.99 13.57 -5.08
CA GLN A 312 7.64 13.02 -4.99
C GLN A 312 7.15 12.99 -3.53
N TRP A 313 7.98 12.50 -2.60
CA TRP A 313 7.62 12.50 -1.17
C TRP A 313 7.42 13.91 -0.62
N GLN A 314 8.27 14.87 -1.00
CA GLN A 314 8.10 16.27 -0.59
C GLN A 314 6.79 16.88 -1.10
N ASP A 315 6.34 16.49 -2.29
CA ASP A 315 5.03 16.91 -2.83
C ASP A 315 3.86 16.29 -2.06
N ILE A 316 3.95 15.00 -1.70
CA ILE A 316 3.01 14.32 -0.80
C ILE A 316 2.93 15.03 0.55
N GLU A 317 4.08 15.27 1.18
CA GLU A 317 4.15 15.95 2.49
C GLU A 317 3.55 17.37 2.41
N ARG A 318 3.90 18.13 1.36
CA ARG A 318 3.33 19.46 1.11
C ARG A 318 1.80 19.42 1.02
N ASN A 319 1.24 18.45 0.29
CA ASN A 319 -0.21 18.33 0.10
C ASN A 319 -0.94 17.66 1.27
N SER A 320 -0.23 17.15 2.28
CA SER A 320 -0.83 16.69 3.54
C SER A 320 -1.25 17.82 4.48
N SER A 321 -0.81 19.05 4.22
CA SER A 321 -1.08 20.22 5.07
C SER A 321 -1.75 21.34 4.27
N PRO A 322 -2.94 21.83 4.68
CA PRO A 322 -3.60 22.95 4.00
C PRO A 322 -2.82 24.28 4.16
N LYS A 323 -1.83 24.33 5.06
CA LYS A 323 -0.93 25.49 5.21
C LYS A 323 0.13 25.58 4.11
N ARG A 324 0.43 24.47 3.42
CA ARG A 324 1.51 24.38 2.43
C ARG A 324 1.02 23.96 1.04
N GLY A 325 -0.01 23.12 0.97
CA GLY A 325 -0.58 22.61 -0.27
C GLY A 325 -2.09 22.43 -0.17
N THR A 326 -2.63 21.48 -0.93
CA THR A 326 -4.09 21.27 -1.01
C THR A 326 -4.70 20.76 0.31
N GLY A 327 -3.88 20.12 1.17
CA GLY A 327 -4.32 19.63 2.48
C GLY A 327 -5.26 18.43 2.40
N ASN A 328 -5.18 17.63 1.34
CA ASN A 328 -6.00 16.44 1.13
C ASN A 328 -5.22 15.13 1.03
N CYS A 329 -3.88 15.14 1.11
CA CYS A 329 -3.10 13.90 1.06
C CYS A 329 -2.90 13.28 2.45
N LEU A 330 -3.16 11.98 2.58
CA LEU A 330 -2.95 11.21 3.83
C LEU A 330 -1.59 10.49 3.86
N GLY A 331 -0.73 10.75 2.87
CA GLY A 331 0.50 9.99 2.62
C GLY A 331 0.30 8.98 1.49
N GLY A 332 1.11 7.92 1.47
CA GLY A 332 1.01 6.92 0.42
C GLY A 332 1.97 5.74 0.54
N THR A 333 1.85 4.84 -0.45
CA THR A 333 2.67 3.64 -0.61
C THR A 333 3.47 3.71 -1.91
N LEU A 334 4.79 3.70 -1.75
CA LEU A 334 5.77 3.68 -2.84
C LEU A 334 5.69 2.35 -3.60
N PHE A 335 5.76 2.41 -4.93
CA PHE A 335 6.02 1.26 -5.80
C PHE A 335 7.53 1.21 -6.08
N GLU A 336 8.29 0.26 -5.52
CA GLU A 336 7.87 -0.76 -4.55
C GLU A 336 8.97 -1.17 -3.57
N TRP A 337 8.70 -2.13 -2.68
CA TRP A 337 9.67 -2.53 -1.66
C TRP A 337 10.92 -3.18 -2.25
N THR A 338 10.74 -4.26 -3.02
CA THR A 338 11.83 -5.04 -3.63
C THR A 338 11.69 -5.08 -5.14
N ASP A 339 12.81 -5.14 -5.86
CA ASP A 339 12.79 -5.44 -7.28
C ASP A 339 12.07 -6.78 -7.54
N GLU A 340 11.16 -6.80 -8.51
CA GLU A 340 10.36 -7.98 -8.87
C GLU A 340 10.81 -8.51 -10.24
N TRP A 341 11.70 -9.50 -10.23
CA TRP A 341 12.43 -10.04 -11.39
C TRP A 341 11.56 -10.81 -12.41
N TRP A 342 10.25 -10.86 -12.21
CA TRP A 342 9.32 -11.52 -13.13
C TRP A 342 8.54 -10.52 -13.98
N LYS A 343 8.54 -9.23 -13.61
CA LYS A 343 7.72 -8.21 -14.26
C LYS A 343 8.19 -7.83 -15.65
N GLY A 344 9.42 -8.18 -16.03
CA GLY A 344 9.90 -7.97 -17.39
C GLY A 344 9.08 -8.77 -18.39
N ASN A 345 8.76 -10.03 -18.05
CA ASN A 345 7.79 -10.80 -18.80
C ASN A 345 7.21 -11.94 -17.97
N GLU A 346 5.99 -11.74 -17.46
CA GLU A 346 5.27 -12.73 -16.67
C GLU A 346 4.91 -14.02 -17.44
N ASN A 347 5.07 -14.05 -18.76
CA ASN A 347 4.78 -15.21 -19.60
C ASN A 347 6.04 -16.01 -19.98
N LEU A 348 7.23 -15.58 -19.55
CA LEU A 348 8.50 -16.23 -19.89
C LEU A 348 9.28 -16.66 -18.63
N PRO A 349 8.94 -17.80 -17.99
CA PRO A 349 9.56 -18.23 -16.73
C PRO A 349 11.09 -18.34 -16.71
N HIS A 350 11.71 -18.53 -17.87
CA HIS A 350 13.16 -18.61 -18.00
C HIS A 350 13.85 -17.24 -17.81
N THR A 351 13.13 -16.13 -17.93
CA THR A 351 13.67 -14.78 -17.70
C THR A 351 13.66 -14.42 -16.22
N TRP A 352 12.82 -15.04 -15.38
CA TRP A 352 12.62 -14.60 -13.98
C TRP A 352 13.83 -14.75 -13.05
N SER A 353 14.90 -15.38 -13.54
CA SER A 353 16.18 -15.55 -12.83
C SER A 353 17.28 -14.60 -13.36
N VAL A 354 16.91 -13.69 -14.25
CA VAL A 354 17.75 -12.66 -14.86
C VAL A 354 17.05 -11.33 -14.62
N HIS A 355 17.77 -10.33 -14.12
CA HIS A 355 17.19 -9.00 -13.93
C HIS A 355 17.07 -8.33 -15.30
N ASP A 356 15.86 -8.27 -15.84
CA ASP A 356 15.55 -7.83 -17.20
C ASP A 356 15.73 -6.31 -17.34
N ILE A 357 16.39 -5.87 -18.41
CA ILE A 357 16.70 -4.47 -18.68
C ILE A 357 15.78 -3.85 -19.75
N ALA A 358 14.75 -4.56 -20.20
CA ALA A 358 13.79 -4.06 -21.16
C ALA A 358 12.81 -3.11 -20.49
N ALA A 359 12.56 -2.00 -21.16
CA ALA A 359 11.46 -1.10 -20.83
C ALA A 359 10.19 -1.52 -21.58
N HIS A 360 9.03 -1.51 -20.90
CA HIS A 360 7.76 -1.99 -21.46
C HIS A 360 6.81 -0.88 -21.87
N TRP A 361 7.01 0.33 -21.34
CA TRP A 361 6.17 1.47 -21.67
C TRP A 361 6.98 2.79 -21.60
N TYR A 362 6.35 3.84 -22.11
CA TYR A 362 6.95 5.17 -22.23
C TYR A 362 6.38 6.14 -21.20
N ASN A 363 7.25 6.93 -20.57
CA ASN A 363 6.84 8.06 -19.76
C ASN A 363 7.83 9.22 -19.83
N ASN A 364 7.45 10.28 -20.56
CA ASN A 364 8.23 11.50 -20.69
C ASN A 364 8.37 12.32 -19.40
N SER A 365 7.60 11.99 -18.35
CA SER A 365 7.72 12.68 -17.05
C SER A 365 9.01 12.29 -16.32
N TYR A 366 9.62 11.16 -16.69
CA TYR A 366 10.91 10.67 -16.22
C TYR A 366 11.97 11.12 -17.22
N TYR A 367 12.29 12.41 -17.16
CA TYR A 367 13.03 13.10 -18.22
C TYR A 367 14.51 12.71 -18.34
N TYR A 368 15.08 12.01 -17.35
CA TYR A 368 16.50 11.64 -17.33
C TYR A 368 16.86 10.63 -18.43
N ASP A 369 15.89 9.85 -18.92
CA ASP A 369 16.10 8.85 -19.98
C ASP A 369 14.97 8.81 -21.04
N ALA A 370 14.03 9.77 -21.00
CA ALA A 370 12.90 9.83 -21.93
C ALA A 370 13.27 10.02 -23.42
N ASP A 371 14.50 10.42 -23.73
CA ASP A 371 15.00 10.62 -25.11
C ASP A 371 15.53 9.32 -25.75
N VAL A 372 15.33 8.17 -25.11
CA VAL A 372 15.72 6.85 -25.62
C VAL A 372 15.12 6.54 -26.99
N LYS A 373 15.97 5.99 -27.88
CA LYS A 373 15.60 5.74 -29.28
C LYS A 373 14.41 4.80 -29.44
N THR A 374 14.26 3.84 -28.53
CA THR A 374 13.13 2.89 -28.48
C THR A 374 11.81 3.57 -28.11
N ARG A 375 11.86 4.77 -27.51
CA ARG A 375 10.75 5.43 -26.84
C ARG A 375 10.07 4.56 -25.78
N LEU A 376 10.84 3.74 -25.07
CA LEU A 376 10.40 2.98 -23.91
C LEU A 376 11.47 3.16 -22.82
N ASN A 377 11.08 3.69 -21.67
CA ASN A 377 12.01 4.10 -20.60
C ASN A 377 11.53 3.72 -19.20
N MET A 378 10.63 2.74 -19.09
CA MET A 378 10.12 2.26 -17.81
C MET A 378 10.39 0.77 -17.65
N ASN A 379 11.37 0.47 -16.81
CA ASN A 379 11.94 -0.84 -16.53
C ASN A 379 11.31 -1.46 -15.30
N GLU A 380 10.23 -2.23 -15.49
CA GLU A 380 9.33 -2.64 -14.41
C GLU A 380 10.00 -3.49 -13.31
N GLU A 381 11.07 -4.22 -13.60
CA GLU A 381 11.80 -5.00 -12.59
C GLU A 381 12.66 -4.16 -11.65
N TRP A 382 12.86 -2.87 -11.93
CA TRP A 382 13.84 -2.01 -11.24
C TRP A 382 13.21 -0.96 -10.30
N TRP A 383 11.91 -1.08 -10.01
CA TRP A 383 11.15 -0.13 -9.17
C TRP A 383 11.39 -0.29 -7.67
N GLY A 384 12.01 -1.40 -7.24
CA GLY A 384 12.29 -1.64 -5.83
C GLY A 384 13.26 -0.60 -5.27
N ILE A 385 13.07 -0.20 -4.01
CA ILE A 385 14.10 0.52 -3.25
C ILE A 385 15.09 -0.41 -2.55
N VAL A 386 14.88 -1.71 -2.66
CA VAL A 386 15.75 -2.77 -2.18
C VAL A 386 15.95 -3.78 -3.30
N SER A 387 17.19 -3.99 -3.75
CA SER A 387 17.50 -5.05 -4.70
C SER A 387 17.71 -6.39 -3.99
N LEU A 388 17.68 -7.47 -4.78
CA LEU A 388 17.86 -8.84 -4.31
C LEU A 388 19.20 -9.37 -4.82
N ASP A 389 20.04 -9.92 -3.93
CA ASP A 389 21.28 -10.60 -4.35
C ASP A 389 20.93 -11.96 -4.99
N PRO A 390 21.31 -12.22 -6.26
CA PRO A 390 21.04 -13.50 -6.92
C PRO A 390 21.92 -14.65 -6.41
N LYS A 391 22.99 -14.36 -5.67
CA LYS A 391 24.00 -15.34 -5.24
C LYS A 391 24.02 -15.55 -3.73
N LYS A 392 23.53 -14.58 -2.95
CA LYS A 392 23.56 -14.64 -1.48
C LYS A 392 22.18 -14.74 -0.89
N THR A 393 22.09 -15.51 0.19
CA THR A 393 20.87 -15.65 0.97
C THR A 393 21.08 -15.26 2.42
N GLU A 394 20.01 -14.76 3.05
CA GLU A 394 19.92 -14.47 4.48
C GLU A 394 18.69 -15.19 5.03
N SER A 395 18.91 -16.12 5.96
CA SER A 395 17.85 -16.96 6.54
C SER A 395 17.02 -17.74 5.50
N GLY A 396 17.61 -18.06 4.35
CA GLY A 396 16.98 -18.80 3.26
C GLY A 396 16.20 -17.93 2.26
N ASN A 397 16.18 -16.62 2.43
CA ASN A 397 15.66 -15.69 1.42
C ASN A 397 16.82 -15.03 0.64
N ASN A 398 16.58 -14.49 -0.55
CA ASN A 398 17.56 -13.62 -1.22
C ASN A 398 18.00 -12.47 -0.28
N GLN A 399 19.30 -12.19 -0.24
CA GLN A 399 19.82 -11.09 0.56
C GLN A 399 19.25 -9.76 0.03
N ARG A 400 18.75 -8.93 0.95
CA ARG A 400 18.27 -7.57 0.64
C ARG A 400 19.45 -6.61 0.56
N ILE A 401 19.52 -5.84 -0.51
CA ILE A 401 20.52 -4.79 -0.71
C ILE A 401 19.76 -3.45 -0.84
N PRO A 402 19.69 -2.63 0.22
CA PRO A 402 19.08 -1.32 0.13
C PRO A 402 19.77 -0.44 -0.91
N LYS A 403 18.98 0.21 -1.79
CA LYS A 403 19.47 1.18 -2.79
C LYS A 403 19.61 2.58 -2.18
N LYS A 404 20.23 3.53 -2.88
CA LYS A 404 20.32 4.94 -2.45
C LYS A 404 18.95 5.56 -2.09
N ALA A 405 17.90 5.17 -2.81
CA ALA A 405 16.53 5.57 -2.52
C ALA A 405 16.05 5.19 -1.11
N TYR A 406 16.45 4.01 -0.61
CA TYR A 406 16.11 3.57 0.75
C TYR A 406 16.66 4.53 1.81
N ASP A 407 17.95 4.87 1.73
CA ASP A 407 18.58 5.77 2.69
C ASP A 407 18.05 7.20 2.58
N THR A 408 17.73 7.63 1.35
CA THR A 408 17.12 8.93 1.08
C THR A 408 15.75 9.04 1.76
N LEU A 409 14.85 8.07 1.54
CA LEU A 409 13.53 8.04 2.17
C LEU A 409 13.62 7.85 3.68
N LYS A 410 14.52 7.00 4.17
CA LYS A 410 14.80 6.86 5.61
C LYS A 410 15.14 8.20 6.26
N SER A 411 16.00 9.00 5.61
CA SER A 411 16.37 10.33 6.11
C SER A 411 15.20 11.32 6.16
N LEU A 412 14.16 11.11 5.33
CA LEU A 412 12.95 11.94 5.28
C LEU A 412 11.89 11.46 6.28
N TRP A 413 11.75 10.14 6.41
CA TRP A 413 10.68 9.50 7.19
C TRP A 413 10.98 9.36 8.68
N MET A 414 12.25 9.43 9.06
CA MET A 414 12.72 9.35 10.46
C MET A 414 12.93 10.73 11.11
N ARG A 415 12.53 11.82 10.45
CA ARG A 415 12.66 13.20 10.97
C ARG A 415 11.68 13.52 12.09
#